data_AF-A0A8X7S1W8-F1
#
_entry.id   AF-A0A8X7S1W8-F1
#
_cell.length_a   1.000
_cell.length_b   1.000
_cell.length_c   1.000
_cell.angle_alpha   90.00
_cell.angle_beta   90.00
_cell.angle_gamma   90.00
#
_symmetry.space_group_name_H-M   'P 1'
#
loop_
_entity.id
_entity.type
_entity.pdbx_description
1 polymer ?
#
loop_
_entity_poly.entity_id
_entity_poly.type
_entity_poly.pdbx_seq_one_letter_code
_entity_poly.pdbx_strand_id
1 'polypeptide(L)'
;MKFPPGRMRIFRSDDRQFACGYASGLVYFYGMLTGLEDNDEVPVVCNPRTGRYETLPWILRYRKSYSFFGFDPVEKQYKVLHMAYPCGPDDHRIMTLGTSGMRWKKIDCSMRLEHLSEGLCIHGVLYYLGHTCEKKSSLVIACFDVRYEKFRFLYPESFCKLINYNGKLGVVYYDDLSDDAVEFRVWVLEDVEKHEWSKYAYALRGDKLFPRYVSVVGVISRGEIVLSMADYTSEQPFYVYYFNPEGNTIRQFEIQGFGEYHEASNSPCRVYVFVDDCSRFYRFADHAEYLNVKDPTLLKSSIYTP
;
A
#
# COMPACT_ATOMS: atom_id res chain seq x y z
N MET A 1 5.28 16.29 8.53
CA MET A 1 6.61 15.75 8.87
C MET A 1 7.37 15.51 7.59
N LYS A 2 8.65 15.90 7.50
CA LYS A 2 9.46 15.74 6.29
C LYS A 2 10.22 14.41 6.38
N PHE A 3 9.86 13.45 5.54
CA PHE A 3 10.57 12.20 5.35
C PHE A 3 10.89 12.04 3.85
N PRO A 4 12.09 11.58 3.49
CA PRO A 4 13.15 11.07 4.37
C PRO A 4 14.06 12.17 4.96
N PRO A 5 14.73 11.93 6.10
CA PRO A 5 15.59 12.92 6.75
C PRO A 5 16.97 13.05 6.08
N GLY A 6 17.59 14.24 6.21
CA GLY A 6 18.99 14.46 5.82
C GLY A 6 19.26 14.25 4.33
N ARG A 7 20.27 13.43 4.02
CA ARG A 7 20.69 13.09 2.64
C ARG A 7 19.93 11.91 2.04
N MET A 8 19.01 11.32 2.81
CA MET A 8 18.28 10.15 2.33
C MET A 8 17.43 10.50 1.11
N ARG A 9 17.36 9.59 0.16
CA ARG A 9 16.56 9.76 -1.05
C ARG A 9 15.66 8.56 -1.28
N ILE A 10 14.41 8.87 -1.58
CA ILE A 10 13.45 7.92 -2.13
C ILE A 10 13.79 7.77 -3.62
N PHE A 11 14.28 6.60 -4.04
CA PHE A 11 14.67 6.42 -5.44
C PHE A 11 13.44 6.28 -6.36
N ARG A 12 13.53 6.92 -7.54
CA ARG A 12 12.63 6.74 -8.68
C ARG A 12 13.39 5.93 -9.74
N SER A 13 13.47 4.61 -9.60
CA SER A 13 13.92 3.82 -10.75
C SER A 13 12.76 3.79 -11.75
N ASP A 14 13.06 4.28 -12.94
CA ASP A 14 12.27 4.27 -14.17
C ASP A 14 11.63 2.91 -14.51
N ASP A 15 12.24 1.80 -14.11
CA ASP A 15 11.72 0.44 -14.38
C ASP A 15 10.97 -0.21 -13.21
N ARG A 16 10.92 0.44 -12.04
CA ARG A 16 10.31 -0.14 -10.83
C ARG A 16 9.29 0.84 -10.24
N GLN A 17 8.02 0.56 -10.52
CA GLN A 17 6.88 1.16 -9.82
C GLN A 17 7.18 1.13 -8.32
N PHE A 18 7.30 2.32 -7.73
CA PHE A 18 7.77 2.55 -6.37
C PHE A 18 7.03 1.66 -5.34
N ALA A 19 7.70 0.62 -4.83
CA ALA A 19 7.11 -0.33 -3.87
C ALA A 19 7.11 0.26 -2.46
N CYS A 20 6.13 1.12 -2.19
CA CYS A 20 5.76 1.50 -0.82
C CYS A 20 4.53 0.71 -0.36
N GLY A 21 4.46 0.45 0.93
CA GLY A 21 3.33 -0.26 1.53
C GLY A 21 2.92 0.41 2.84
N TYR A 22 1.62 0.52 3.07
CA TYR A 22 1.08 0.99 4.34
C TYR A 22 0.38 -0.15 5.06
N ALA A 23 0.70 -0.31 6.34
CA ALA A 23 -0.05 -1.21 7.22
C ALA A 23 -0.04 -0.64 8.63
N SER A 24 -1.23 -0.53 9.22
CA SER A 24 -1.46 -0.17 10.63
C SER A 24 -0.52 0.93 11.16
N GLY A 25 -0.57 2.11 10.53
CA GLY A 25 0.16 3.30 10.97
C GLY A 25 1.64 3.35 10.61
N LEU A 26 2.21 2.34 9.94
CA LEU A 26 3.59 2.34 9.46
C LEU A 26 3.65 2.31 7.93
N VAL A 27 4.71 2.90 7.38
CA VAL A 27 4.99 2.92 5.93
C VAL A 27 6.31 2.21 5.66
N TYR A 28 6.29 1.24 4.76
CA TYR A 28 7.45 0.55 4.24
C TYR A 28 7.89 1.18 2.91
N PHE A 29 9.19 1.32 2.71
CA PHE A 29 9.84 1.72 1.48
C PHE A 29 10.93 0.72 1.14
N TYR A 30 11.00 0.24 -0.10
CA TYR A 30 12.04 -0.70 -0.48
C TYR A 30 13.39 -0.03 -0.86
N GLY A 31 13.35 1.06 -1.63
CA GLY A 31 14.53 1.63 -2.30
C GLY A 31 14.99 2.95 -1.70
N MET A 32 15.41 2.92 -0.43
CA MET A 32 15.94 4.11 0.24
C MET A 32 17.47 4.13 0.18
N LEU A 33 18.02 5.20 -0.40
CA LEU A 33 19.44 5.50 -0.25
C LEU A 33 19.65 6.17 1.10
N THR A 34 20.41 5.53 1.99
CA THR A 34 20.67 6.05 3.34
C THR A 34 21.89 6.97 3.39
N GLY A 35 22.77 6.90 2.39
CA GLY A 35 24.02 7.66 2.31
C GLY A 35 25.08 7.20 3.31
N LEU A 36 24.92 5.99 3.88
CA LEU A 36 25.86 5.39 4.83
C LEU A 36 26.96 4.58 4.12
N GLU A 37 26.66 3.99 2.96
CA GLU A 37 27.60 3.24 2.11
C GLU A 37 27.30 3.53 0.62
N ASP A 38 28.32 3.45 -0.25
CA ASP A 38 28.17 3.69 -1.69
C ASP A 38 27.37 2.54 -2.33
N ASN A 39 26.20 2.88 -2.90
CA ASN A 39 25.33 2.06 -3.77
C ASN A 39 24.33 1.05 -3.18
N ASP A 40 24.15 0.93 -1.86
CA ASP A 40 23.15 -0.02 -1.34
C ASP A 40 21.80 0.63 -0.98
N GLU A 41 20.81 0.41 -1.84
CA GLU A 41 19.40 0.65 -1.54
C GLU A 41 18.94 -0.31 -0.44
N VAL A 42 18.48 0.22 0.70
CA VAL A 42 17.97 -0.60 1.80
C VAL A 42 16.48 -0.40 2.00
N PRO A 43 15.74 -1.46 2.37
CA PRO A 43 14.36 -1.28 2.80
C PRO A 43 14.30 -0.52 4.12
N VAL A 44 13.30 0.34 4.26
CA VAL A 44 13.08 1.17 5.45
C VAL A 44 11.62 1.09 5.85
N VAL A 45 11.36 0.97 7.15
CA VAL A 45 10.04 1.19 7.71
C VAL A 45 10.07 2.49 8.49
N CYS A 46 9.08 3.35 8.28
CA CYS A 46 8.94 4.59 9.01
C CYS A 46 7.57 4.71 9.67
N ASN A 47 7.55 5.43 10.79
CA ASN A 47 6.34 5.88 11.45
C ASN A 47 6.07 7.33 11.02
N PRO A 48 5.06 7.59 10.16
CA PRO A 48 4.74 8.92 9.68
C PRO A 48 4.29 9.90 10.77
N ARG A 49 3.83 9.41 11.94
CA ARG A 49 3.44 10.26 13.07
C ARG A 49 4.64 10.76 13.86
N THR A 50 5.65 9.91 14.07
CA THR A 50 6.82 10.23 14.91
C THR A 50 8.06 10.64 14.12
N GLY A 51 8.12 10.35 12.81
CA GLY A 51 9.30 10.56 11.97
C GLY A 51 10.43 9.56 12.21
N ARG A 52 10.25 8.61 13.12
CA ARG A 52 11.21 7.53 13.35
C ARG A 52 11.18 6.55 12.20
N TYR A 53 12.33 5.97 11.91
CA TYR A 53 12.49 4.95 10.89
C TYR A 53 13.52 3.92 11.31
N GLU A 54 13.47 2.76 10.67
CA GLU A 54 14.41 1.67 10.86
C GLU A 54 14.78 1.08 9.50
N THR A 55 16.07 0.87 9.27
CA THR A 55 16.60 0.17 8.09
C THR A 55 16.50 -1.33 8.29
N LEU A 56 16.05 -2.05 7.29
CA LEU A 56 15.93 -3.50 7.31
C LEU A 56 17.13 -4.16 6.62
N PRO A 57 17.42 -5.44 6.94
CA PRO A 57 18.42 -6.22 6.23
C PRO A 57 18.22 -6.16 4.71
N TRP A 58 19.31 -5.88 4.00
CA TRP A 58 19.31 -5.83 2.55
C TRP A 58 18.86 -7.16 1.92
N ILE A 59 18.22 -7.06 0.75
CA ILE A 59 17.85 -8.20 -0.08
C ILE A 59 18.12 -7.86 -1.54
N LEU A 60 18.84 -8.76 -2.21
CA LEU A 60 19.06 -8.69 -3.65
C LEU A 60 17.73 -8.84 -4.39
N ARG A 61 17.55 -8.02 -5.44
CA ARG A 61 16.36 -8.05 -6.30
C ARG A 61 16.69 -8.15 -7.76
N TYR A 62 15.99 -9.04 -8.43
CA TYR A 62 16.03 -9.22 -9.87
C TYR A 62 14.80 -8.64 -10.55
N ARG A 63 15.04 -7.72 -11.49
CA ARG A 63 14.02 -7.10 -12.37
C ARG A 63 12.81 -6.58 -11.57
N LYS A 64 11.62 -7.12 -11.83
CA LYS A 64 10.32 -6.67 -11.34
C LYS A 64 9.87 -7.36 -10.04
N SER A 65 10.81 -7.82 -9.21
CA SER A 65 10.49 -8.37 -7.89
C SER A 65 9.91 -7.28 -6.97
N TYR A 66 8.83 -7.60 -6.24
CA TYR A 66 8.05 -6.62 -5.49
C TYR A 66 8.00 -6.96 -4.00
N SER A 67 7.77 -5.94 -3.16
CA SER A 67 7.52 -6.16 -1.73
C SER A 67 6.22 -5.56 -1.27
N PHE A 68 5.64 -6.25 -0.30
CA PHE A 68 4.37 -5.92 0.28
C PHE A 68 4.51 -5.89 1.80
N PHE A 69 3.82 -4.95 2.42
CA PHE A 69 3.89 -4.73 3.86
C PHE A 69 2.56 -5.10 4.50
N GLY A 70 2.60 -5.96 5.51
CA GLY A 70 1.42 -6.49 6.18
C GLY A 70 1.54 -6.39 7.69
N PHE A 71 0.39 -6.35 8.35
CA PHE A 71 0.28 -6.33 9.80
C PHE A 71 -0.73 -7.38 10.25
N ASP A 72 -0.30 -8.26 11.15
CA ASP A 72 -1.21 -9.15 11.88
C ASP A 72 -1.75 -8.43 13.13
N PRO A 73 -3.05 -8.10 13.18
CA PRO A 73 -3.64 -7.44 14.35
C PRO A 73 -3.76 -8.35 15.59
N VAL A 74 -3.68 -9.68 15.44
CA VAL A 74 -3.83 -10.62 16.55
C VAL A 74 -2.53 -10.74 17.34
N GLU A 75 -1.43 -11.09 16.67
CA GLU A 75 -0.11 -11.18 17.32
C GLU A 75 0.63 -9.83 17.34
N LYS A 76 0.05 -8.80 16.71
CA LYS A 76 0.61 -7.44 16.63
C LYS A 76 1.99 -7.42 15.98
N GLN A 77 2.13 -8.17 14.89
CA GLN A 77 3.39 -8.33 14.18
C GLN A 77 3.32 -7.74 12.79
N TYR A 78 4.35 -6.98 12.42
CA TYR A 78 4.55 -6.54 11.04
C TYR A 78 5.37 -7.56 10.28
N LYS A 79 5.01 -7.81 9.02
CA LYS A 79 5.78 -8.64 8.10
C LYS A 79 5.98 -7.95 6.77
N VAL A 80 7.15 -8.16 6.18
CA VAL A 80 7.47 -7.76 4.81
C VAL A 80 7.52 -9.01 3.96
N LEU A 81 6.61 -9.11 2.99
CA LEU A 81 6.62 -10.16 1.98
C LEU A 81 7.41 -9.66 0.77
N HIS A 82 8.39 -10.42 0.32
CA HIS A 82 9.14 -10.23 -0.91
C HIS A 82 8.74 -11.28 -1.93
N MET A 83 8.23 -10.84 -3.07
CA MET A 83 7.83 -11.72 -4.15
C MET A 83 8.78 -11.55 -5.33
N ALA A 84 9.61 -12.56 -5.56
CA ALA A 84 10.45 -12.69 -6.74
C ALA A 84 9.69 -12.54 -8.07
N TYR A 85 10.41 -12.07 -9.08
CA TYR A 85 9.93 -12.02 -10.47
C TYR A 85 9.75 -13.45 -11.02
N PRO A 86 8.64 -13.80 -11.70
CA PRO A 86 8.34 -15.16 -12.16
C PRO A 86 9.43 -15.85 -12.99
N CYS A 87 10.17 -15.08 -13.78
CA CYS A 87 11.27 -15.55 -14.64
C CYS A 87 12.65 -15.17 -14.09
N GLY A 88 12.72 -14.79 -12.81
CA GLY A 88 13.95 -14.43 -12.12
C GLY A 88 14.61 -15.61 -11.40
N PRO A 89 15.88 -15.47 -11.01
CA PRO A 89 16.58 -16.44 -10.18
C PRO A 89 16.21 -16.33 -8.69
N ASP A 90 15.52 -15.27 -8.28
CA ASP A 90 15.16 -15.01 -6.89
C ASP A 90 14.05 -15.95 -6.38
N ASP A 91 14.05 -16.20 -5.08
CA ASP A 91 12.96 -16.88 -4.38
C ASP A 91 12.06 -15.87 -3.65
N HIS A 92 10.81 -16.27 -3.39
CA HIS A 92 9.93 -15.53 -2.49
C HIS A 92 10.49 -15.59 -1.06
N ARG A 93 10.42 -14.47 -0.34
CA ARG A 93 10.91 -14.36 1.04
C ARG A 93 9.94 -13.60 1.93
N ILE A 94 10.04 -13.83 3.23
CA ILE A 94 9.30 -13.09 4.24
C ILE A 94 10.22 -12.70 5.40
N MET A 95 9.96 -11.54 5.99
CA MET A 95 10.61 -11.09 7.21
C MET A 95 9.56 -10.64 8.21
N THR A 96 9.71 -11.06 9.47
CA THR A 96 8.93 -10.57 10.60
C THR A 96 9.73 -9.51 11.34
N LEU A 97 9.14 -8.33 11.52
CA LEU A 97 9.80 -7.20 12.19
C LEU A 97 9.66 -7.31 13.72
N GLY A 98 10.58 -6.68 14.45
CA GLY A 98 10.56 -6.62 15.92
C GLY A 98 11.06 -7.90 16.62
N THR A 99 11.60 -8.88 15.90
CA THR A 99 12.22 -10.08 16.49
C THR A 99 13.74 -9.95 16.57
N SER A 100 14.35 -10.48 17.63
CA SER A 100 15.81 -10.55 17.73
C SER A 100 16.37 -11.40 16.58
N GLY A 101 17.18 -10.80 15.70
CA GLY A 101 17.72 -11.47 14.52
C GLY A 101 16.79 -11.41 13.29
N MET A 102 16.30 -10.21 12.95
CA MET A 102 15.54 -9.96 11.72
C MET A 102 16.30 -10.53 10.51
N ARG A 103 15.70 -11.51 9.84
CA ARG A 103 16.27 -12.17 8.67
C ARG A 103 15.19 -12.56 7.69
N TRP A 104 15.54 -12.50 6.41
CA TRP A 104 14.72 -13.02 5.34
C TRP A 104 14.65 -14.54 5.41
N LYS A 105 13.44 -15.09 5.47
CA LYS A 105 13.16 -16.52 5.38
C LYS A 105 12.57 -16.83 4.02
N LYS A 106 12.90 -17.97 3.43
CA LYS A 106 12.23 -18.45 2.22
C LYS A 106 10.78 -18.76 2.53
N ILE A 107 9.87 -18.41 1.62
CA ILE A 107 8.45 -18.76 1.70
C ILE A 107 8.03 -19.39 0.39
N ASP A 108 7.19 -20.41 0.46
CA ASP A 108 6.67 -21.07 -0.72
C ASP A 108 5.35 -20.42 -1.15
N CYS A 109 5.25 -20.08 -2.43
CA CYS A 109 4.00 -19.66 -3.07
C CYS A 109 3.80 -20.56 -4.28
N SER A 110 2.62 -21.19 -4.38
CA SER A 110 2.33 -22.13 -5.45
C SER A 110 2.20 -21.48 -6.83
N MET A 111 2.07 -20.15 -6.90
CA MET A 111 1.80 -19.43 -8.14
C MET A 111 2.82 -18.32 -8.37
N ARG A 112 3.32 -18.25 -9.61
CA ARG A 112 4.23 -17.18 -10.05
C ARG A 112 3.44 -16.02 -10.63
N LEU A 113 3.58 -14.86 -9.99
CA LEU A 113 2.85 -13.64 -10.35
C LEU A 113 3.80 -12.52 -10.79
N GLU A 114 3.52 -11.91 -11.93
CA GLU A 114 4.04 -10.58 -12.26
C GLU A 114 3.14 -9.54 -11.59
N HIS A 115 3.73 -8.71 -10.72
CA HIS A 115 3.00 -7.79 -9.85
C HIS A 115 2.49 -6.56 -10.60
N LEU A 116 1.26 -6.12 -10.29
CA LEU A 116 0.57 -5.04 -11.00
C LEU A 116 0.04 -3.93 -10.10
N SER A 117 -0.04 -4.16 -8.78
CA SER A 117 -0.53 -3.17 -7.83
C SER A 117 0.35 -3.10 -6.58
N GLU A 118 0.21 -2.03 -5.81
CA GLU A 118 0.65 -2.02 -4.42
C GLU A 118 -0.12 -3.07 -3.60
N GLY A 119 0.43 -3.37 -2.42
CA GLY A 119 -0.21 -4.22 -1.44
C GLY A 119 -1.18 -3.46 -0.56
N LEU A 120 -2.32 -4.06 -0.29
CA LEU A 120 -3.37 -3.55 0.57
C LEU A 120 -3.56 -4.49 1.76
N CYS A 121 -3.18 -4.06 2.96
CA CYS A 121 -3.37 -4.86 4.17
C CYS A 121 -4.67 -4.49 4.89
N ILE A 122 -5.57 -5.46 5.02
CA ILE A 122 -6.86 -5.32 5.71
C ILE A 122 -7.00 -6.47 6.70
N HIS A 123 -7.16 -6.15 7.99
CA HIS A 123 -7.46 -7.14 9.04
C HIS A 123 -6.57 -8.39 9.05
N GLY A 124 -5.25 -8.24 8.85
CA GLY A 124 -4.32 -9.38 8.86
C GLY A 124 -4.19 -10.11 7.53
N VAL A 125 -4.90 -9.67 6.48
CA VAL A 125 -4.76 -10.23 5.13
C VAL A 125 -4.19 -9.15 4.21
N LEU A 126 -3.14 -9.51 3.49
CA LEU A 126 -2.50 -8.69 2.49
C LEU A 126 -3.02 -9.07 1.10
N TYR A 127 -3.57 -8.10 0.38
CA TYR A 127 -4.11 -8.27 -0.95
C TYR A 127 -3.23 -7.55 -1.98
N TYR A 128 -2.93 -8.20 -3.10
CA TYR A 128 -2.25 -7.56 -4.22
C TYR A 128 -2.65 -8.19 -5.56
N LEU A 129 -2.64 -7.40 -6.63
CA LEU A 129 -2.98 -7.81 -7.98
C LEU A 129 -1.73 -8.23 -8.75
N GLY A 130 -1.84 -9.30 -9.53
CA GLY A 130 -0.80 -9.74 -10.46
C GLY A 130 -1.35 -10.48 -11.67
N HIS A 131 -0.50 -10.68 -12.67
CA HIS A 131 -0.74 -11.61 -13.78
C HIS A 131 -0.03 -12.93 -13.51
N THR A 132 -0.73 -14.04 -13.70
CA THR A 132 -0.07 -15.37 -13.70
C THR A 132 0.53 -15.68 -15.06
N CYS A 133 1.71 -16.30 -15.06
CA CYS A 133 2.35 -16.82 -16.26
C CYS A 133 1.80 -18.20 -16.67
N GLU A 134 0.98 -18.85 -15.84
CA GLU A 134 0.60 -20.27 -16.01
C GLU A 134 -0.62 -20.49 -16.90
N LYS A 135 -1.57 -19.54 -16.93
CA LYS A 135 -2.79 -19.59 -17.75
C LYS A 135 -2.92 -18.27 -18.49
N LYS A 136 -2.84 -18.29 -19.84
CA LYS A 136 -3.05 -17.16 -20.78
C LYS A 136 -3.25 -15.78 -20.10
N SER A 137 -2.22 -15.29 -19.42
CA SER A 137 -2.17 -14.02 -18.68
C SER A 137 -3.46 -13.64 -17.92
N SER A 138 -4.04 -14.55 -17.14
CA SER A 138 -5.20 -14.20 -16.30
C SER A 138 -4.78 -13.32 -15.13
N LEU A 139 -5.59 -12.31 -14.82
CA LEU A 139 -5.46 -11.51 -13.60
C LEU A 139 -5.78 -12.36 -12.38
N VAL A 140 -5.03 -12.15 -11.31
CA VAL A 140 -5.22 -12.83 -10.03
C VAL A 140 -4.98 -11.86 -8.88
N ILE A 141 -5.86 -11.91 -7.90
CA ILE A 141 -5.68 -11.23 -6.62
C ILE A 141 -5.12 -12.27 -5.64
N ALA A 142 -3.89 -12.07 -5.22
CA ALA A 142 -3.29 -12.86 -4.15
C ALA A 142 -3.77 -12.34 -2.80
N CYS A 143 -4.25 -13.25 -1.97
CA CYS A 143 -4.67 -13.03 -0.60
C CYS A 143 -3.68 -13.76 0.30
N PHE A 144 -2.80 -13.00 0.95
CA PHE A 144 -1.78 -13.54 1.83
C PHE A 144 -2.19 -13.32 3.28
N ASP A 145 -2.47 -14.40 4.00
CA ASP A 145 -2.70 -14.36 5.44
C ASP A 145 -1.37 -14.06 6.14
N VAL A 146 -1.26 -12.88 6.76
CA VAL A 146 -0.02 -12.40 7.36
C VAL A 146 0.39 -13.28 8.54
N ARG A 147 -0.58 -13.79 9.30
CA ARG A 147 -0.32 -14.59 10.49
C ARG A 147 0.14 -15.99 10.13
N TYR A 148 -0.67 -16.70 9.33
CA TYR A 148 -0.44 -18.10 8.97
C TYR A 148 0.52 -18.26 7.79
N GLU A 149 0.87 -17.16 7.13
CA GLU A 149 1.77 -17.12 5.96
C GLU A 149 1.25 -17.99 4.80
N LYS A 150 -0.07 -17.98 4.59
CA LYS A 150 -0.74 -18.80 3.58
C LYS A 150 -1.32 -17.95 2.45
N PHE A 151 -1.16 -18.45 1.24
CA PHE A 151 -1.72 -17.82 0.05
C PHE A 151 -3.07 -18.43 -0.33
N ARG A 152 -3.97 -17.56 -0.76
CA ARG A 152 -5.21 -17.86 -1.45
C ARG A 152 -5.33 -16.94 -2.66
N PHE A 153 -6.13 -17.33 -3.63
CA PHE A 153 -6.19 -16.62 -4.91
C PHE A 153 -7.63 -16.40 -5.33
N LEU A 154 -7.93 -15.17 -5.73
CA LEU A 154 -9.22 -14.76 -6.29
C LEU A 154 -9.01 -14.31 -7.74
N TYR A 155 -10.01 -14.52 -8.57
CA TYR A 155 -9.93 -14.19 -10.00
C TYR A 155 -10.90 -13.04 -10.31
N PRO A 156 -10.39 -11.80 -10.47
CA PRO A 156 -11.22 -10.67 -10.87
C PRO A 156 -11.66 -10.80 -12.33
N GLU A 157 -12.69 -10.04 -12.71
CA GLU A 157 -13.21 -10.03 -14.08
C GLU A 157 -12.23 -9.40 -15.08
N SER A 158 -11.59 -8.30 -14.66
CA SER A 158 -10.67 -7.51 -15.46
C SER A 158 -9.71 -6.72 -14.56
N PHE A 159 -8.88 -5.85 -15.15
CA PHE A 159 -7.95 -5.04 -14.39
C PHE A 159 -8.73 -4.13 -13.44
N CYS A 160 -8.36 -4.13 -12.16
CA CYS A 160 -9.07 -3.43 -11.11
C CYS A 160 -8.12 -2.79 -10.11
N LYS A 161 -8.62 -1.77 -9.40
CA LYS A 161 -7.93 -1.21 -8.23
C LYS A 161 -8.45 -1.88 -6.96
N LEU A 162 -7.54 -2.30 -6.09
CA LEU A 162 -7.89 -2.84 -4.77
C LEU A 162 -8.09 -1.68 -3.79
N ILE A 163 -9.17 -1.72 -3.01
CA ILE A 163 -9.50 -0.70 -2.01
C ILE A 163 -9.95 -1.33 -0.70
N ASN A 164 -9.72 -0.63 0.41
CA ASN A 164 -10.34 -0.98 1.68
C ASN A 164 -11.77 -0.43 1.68
N TYR A 165 -12.75 -1.33 1.64
CA TYR A 165 -14.17 -1.00 1.73
C TYR A 165 -14.66 -1.30 3.15
N ASN A 166 -14.52 -0.33 4.06
CA ASN A 166 -14.98 -0.44 5.45
C ASN A 166 -14.54 -1.76 6.13
N GLY A 167 -13.27 -2.13 5.95
CA GLY A 167 -12.68 -3.35 6.53
C GLY A 167 -12.82 -4.62 5.70
N LYS A 168 -13.39 -4.53 4.49
CA LYS A 168 -13.48 -5.63 3.51
C LYS A 168 -12.68 -5.31 2.26
N LEU A 169 -12.29 -6.33 1.52
CA LEU A 169 -11.68 -6.15 0.20
C LEU A 169 -12.75 -5.62 -0.77
N GLY A 170 -12.52 -4.42 -1.30
CA GLY A 170 -13.23 -3.90 -2.47
C GLY A 170 -12.34 -3.93 -3.71
N VAL A 171 -12.94 -4.20 -4.87
CA VAL A 171 -12.31 -4.04 -6.18
C VAL A 171 -13.08 -3.01 -6.99
N VAL A 172 -12.35 -2.09 -7.62
CA VAL A 172 -12.91 -1.00 -8.44
C VAL A 172 -12.54 -1.24 -9.90
N TYR A 173 -13.56 -1.32 -10.74
CA TYR A 173 -13.43 -1.33 -12.20
C TYR A 173 -13.84 0.05 -12.71
N TYR A 174 -13.00 0.66 -13.54
CA TYR A 174 -13.33 1.90 -14.23
C TYR A 174 -13.96 1.52 -15.57
N ASP A 175 -15.17 1.98 -15.83
CA ASP A 175 -15.83 1.81 -17.12
C ASP A 175 -15.87 3.19 -17.80
N ASP A 176 -15.23 3.31 -18.97
CA ASP A 176 -15.26 4.56 -19.75
C ASP A 176 -16.66 4.76 -20.33
N LEU A 177 -17.39 5.76 -19.81
CA LEU A 177 -18.70 6.16 -20.35
C LEU A 177 -18.71 7.63 -20.73
N SER A 178 -18.31 7.92 -21.97
CA SER A 178 -18.40 9.24 -22.62
C SER A 178 -17.63 10.38 -21.93
N ASP A 179 -17.51 11.53 -22.60
CA ASP A 179 -16.71 12.67 -22.12
C ASP A 179 -17.26 13.32 -20.83
N ASP A 180 -18.52 13.05 -20.45
CA ASP A 180 -19.24 13.78 -19.38
C ASP A 180 -19.59 12.95 -18.14
N ALA A 181 -19.15 11.68 -18.05
CA ALA A 181 -19.37 10.86 -16.86
C ALA A 181 -18.26 9.81 -16.64
N VAL A 182 -17.87 9.63 -15.38
CA VAL A 182 -17.05 8.48 -14.97
C VAL A 182 -17.94 7.54 -14.19
N GLU A 183 -18.16 6.34 -14.72
CA GLU A 183 -18.79 5.26 -13.97
C GLU A 183 -17.71 4.32 -13.45
N PHE A 184 -17.83 3.93 -12.19
CA PHE A 184 -16.99 2.89 -11.64
C PHE A 184 -17.84 1.86 -10.90
N ARG A 185 -17.59 0.59 -11.21
CA ARG A 185 -18.20 -0.56 -10.53
C ARG A 185 -17.33 -0.94 -9.34
N VAL A 186 -17.94 -1.07 -8.18
CA VAL A 186 -17.29 -1.50 -6.94
C VAL A 186 -17.85 -2.84 -6.54
N TRP A 187 -17.01 -3.87 -6.45
CA TRP A 187 -17.41 -5.16 -5.90
C TRP A 187 -16.75 -5.37 -4.54
N VAL A 188 -17.52 -5.72 -3.53
CA VAL A 188 -17.07 -5.92 -2.15
C VAL A 188 -17.14 -7.40 -1.84
N LEU A 189 -16.02 -7.96 -1.37
CA LEU A 189 -15.93 -9.36 -0.99
C LEU A 189 -16.64 -9.58 0.36
N GLU A 190 -17.73 -10.33 0.34
CA GLU A 190 -18.53 -10.64 1.53
C GLU A 190 -18.04 -11.89 2.24
N ASP A 191 -17.75 -12.94 1.47
CA ASP A 191 -17.27 -14.22 1.96
C ASP A 191 -16.17 -14.74 1.03
N VAL A 192 -14.95 -14.87 1.57
CA VAL A 192 -13.78 -15.32 0.82
C VAL A 192 -13.84 -16.80 0.44
N GLU A 193 -14.50 -17.64 1.25
CA GLU A 193 -14.59 -19.08 0.99
C GLU A 193 -15.65 -19.35 -0.08
N LYS A 194 -16.80 -18.67 0.02
CA LYS A 194 -17.90 -18.83 -0.94
C LYS A 194 -17.73 -17.99 -2.20
N HIS A 195 -16.75 -17.10 -2.23
CA HIS A 195 -16.52 -16.16 -3.34
C HIS A 195 -17.76 -15.28 -3.60
N GLU A 196 -18.43 -14.85 -2.54
CA GLU A 196 -19.63 -14.01 -2.62
C GLU A 196 -19.24 -12.53 -2.69
N TRP A 197 -19.81 -11.82 -3.67
CA TRP A 197 -19.52 -10.40 -3.94
C TRP A 197 -20.80 -9.56 -3.93
N SER A 198 -20.80 -8.48 -3.16
CA SER A 198 -21.78 -7.40 -3.27
C SER A 198 -21.33 -6.45 -4.38
N LYS A 199 -22.20 -6.16 -5.36
CA LYS A 199 -21.85 -5.35 -6.54
C LYS A 199 -22.59 -4.03 -6.51
N TYR A 200 -21.84 -2.95 -6.68
CA TYR A 200 -22.33 -1.57 -6.72
C TYR A 200 -21.83 -0.90 -7.99
N ALA A 201 -22.60 0.06 -8.49
CA ALA A 201 -22.22 0.91 -9.62
C ALA A 201 -22.46 2.36 -9.21
N TYR A 202 -21.45 3.19 -9.37
CA TYR A 202 -21.51 4.60 -9.02
C TYR A 202 -21.19 5.44 -10.26
N ALA A 203 -22.13 6.33 -10.62
CA ALA A 203 -21.96 7.24 -11.74
C ALA A 203 -21.65 8.65 -11.25
N LEU A 204 -20.48 9.16 -11.61
CA LEU A 204 -20.08 10.54 -11.42
C LEU A 204 -20.40 11.32 -12.70
N ARG A 205 -21.39 12.22 -12.68
CA ARG A 205 -21.83 13.00 -13.86
C ARG A 205 -21.50 14.48 -13.69
N GLY A 206 -21.16 15.16 -14.80
CA GLY A 206 -21.31 16.61 -15.14
C GLY A 206 -20.95 17.68 -14.08
N ASP A 207 -20.28 18.76 -14.49
CA ASP A 207 -19.86 20.00 -13.75
C ASP A 207 -19.08 19.84 -12.41
N LYS A 208 -19.27 18.70 -11.75
CA LYS A 208 -18.52 18.07 -10.67
C LYS A 208 -17.37 17.20 -11.18
N LEU A 209 -17.23 17.08 -12.50
CA LEU A 209 -16.13 16.37 -13.12
C LEU A 209 -14.82 17.11 -12.83
N PHE A 210 -13.89 16.36 -12.26
CA PHE A 210 -12.58 16.86 -11.94
C PHE A 210 -11.90 17.37 -13.22
N PRO A 211 -11.15 18.47 -13.17
CA PRO A 211 -10.34 18.89 -14.30
C PRO A 211 -9.26 17.86 -14.68
N ARG A 212 -9.04 16.79 -13.88
CA ARG A 212 -8.00 15.76 -14.07
C ARG A 212 -8.40 14.41 -13.44
N TYR A 213 -7.82 13.32 -13.97
CA TYR A 213 -7.89 11.94 -13.48
C TYR A 213 -7.85 11.81 -11.94
N VAL A 214 -8.89 11.21 -11.34
CA VAL A 214 -8.95 10.87 -9.91
C VAL A 214 -8.77 9.37 -9.68
N SER A 215 -8.33 9.01 -8.47
CA SER A 215 -8.14 7.63 -8.05
C SER A 215 -8.96 7.33 -6.79
N VAL A 216 -9.72 6.24 -6.81
CA VAL A 216 -10.43 5.76 -5.61
C VAL A 216 -9.42 5.27 -4.58
N VAL A 217 -9.47 5.80 -3.37
CA VAL A 217 -8.54 5.45 -2.28
C VAL A 217 -9.14 4.38 -1.37
N GLY A 218 -10.42 4.51 -1.02
CA GLY A 218 -11.10 3.62 -0.09
C GLY A 218 -12.47 4.15 0.31
N VAL A 219 -13.12 3.44 1.22
CA VAL A 219 -14.41 3.84 1.79
C VAL A 219 -14.29 3.93 3.30
N ILE A 220 -14.71 5.07 3.84
CA ILE A 220 -14.72 5.30 5.29
C ILE A 220 -16.02 4.81 5.92
N SER A 221 -16.05 4.61 7.24
CA SER A 221 -17.22 4.15 8.01
C SER A 221 -18.53 4.89 7.80
N ARG A 222 -18.49 6.14 7.31
CA ARG A 222 -19.70 6.89 6.93
C ARG A 222 -20.32 6.41 5.62
N GLY A 223 -19.71 5.45 4.92
CA GLY A 223 -20.11 5.02 3.58
C GLY A 223 -19.65 5.96 2.47
N GLU A 224 -18.87 7.00 2.80
CA GLU A 224 -18.34 7.93 1.80
C GLU A 224 -17.09 7.35 1.12
N ILE A 225 -17.05 7.49 -0.20
CA ILE A 225 -15.94 7.05 -1.04
C ILE A 225 -14.91 8.18 -1.08
N VAL A 226 -13.67 7.86 -0.70
CA VAL A 226 -12.56 8.81 -0.73
C VAL A 226 -11.86 8.72 -2.08
N LEU A 227 -11.76 9.86 -2.76
CA LEU A 227 -11.06 10.01 -4.03
C LEU A 227 -9.86 10.95 -3.83
N SER A 228 -8.79 10.70 -4.56
CA SER A 228 -7.60 11.54 -4.60
C SER A 228 -7.33 12.00 -6.02
N MET A 229 -6.77 13.19 -6.19
CA MET A 229 -6.08 13.53 -7.44
C MET A 229 -4.99 12.48 -7.72
N ALA A 230 -4.94 11.94 -8.94
CA ALA A 230 -3.95 10.93 -9.31
C ALA A 230 -2.58 11.58 -9.63
N ASP A 231 -2.62 12.71 -10.34
CA ASP A 231 -1.43 13.44 -10.77
C ASP A 231 -1.36 14.83 -10.12
N TYR A 232 -0.21 15.12 -9.52
CA TYR A 232 0.08 16.39 -8.87
C TYR A 232 1.18 17.15 -9.60
N THR A 233 1.00 18.46 -9.75
CA THR A 233 2.02 19.41 -10.23
C THR A 233 2.13 20.53 -9.22
N SER A 234 3.33 21.05 -8.95
CA SER A 234 3.56 22.08 -7.93
C SER A 234 2.84 23.41 -8.19
N GLU A 235 2.30 23.60 -9.39
CA GLU A 235 1.55 24.79 -9.81
C GLU A 235 0.08 24.81 -9.35
N GLN A 236 -0.43 23.73 -8.76
CA GLN A 236 -1.81 23.65 -8.31
C GLN A 236 -1.94 23.05 -6.90
N PRO A 237 -2.98 23.40 -6.13
CA PRO A 237 -3.25 22.74 -4.86
C PRO A 237 -3.58 21.26 -5.05
N PHE A 238 -3.30 20.46 -4.02
CA PHE A 238 -3.67 19.05 -3.99
C PHE A 238 -5.00 18.85 -3.25
N TYR A 239 -5.92 18.13 -3.89
CA TYR A 239 -7.26 17.91 -3.37
C TYR A 239 -7.57 16.44 -3.13
N VAL A 240 -8.32 16.21 -2.05
CA VAL A 240 -9.02 14.95 -1.79
C VAL A 240 -10.52 15.22 -1.78
N TYR A 241 -11.30 14.22 -2.18
CA TYR A 241 -12.74 14.35 -2.32
C TYR A 241 -13.46 13.25 -1.54
N TYR A 242 -14.55 13.61 -0.89
CA TYR A 242 -15.47 12.68 -0.25
C TYR A 242 -16.75 12.65 -1.05
N PHE A 243 -16.99 11.52 -1.70
CA PHE A 243 -18.20 11.27 -2.46
C PHE A 243 -19.19 10.48 -1.62
N ASN A 244 -20.37 11.05 -1.38
CA ASN A 244 -21.49 10.36 -0.77
C ASN A 244 -22.38 9.77 -1.87
N PRO A 245 -22.43 8.44 -2.03
CA PRO A 245 -23.23 7.81 -3.07
C PRO A 245 -24.74 7.90 -2.83
N GLU A 246 -25.21 7.96 -1.58
CA GLU A 246 -26.65 8.03 -1.27
C GLU A 246 -27.25 9.37 -1.72
N GLY A 247 -26.52 10.46 -1.46
CA GLY A 247 -26.95 11.82 -1.82
C GLY A 247 -26.42 12.30 -3.18
N ASN A 248 -25.56 11.53 -3.84
CA ASN A 248 -24.80 11.94 -5.03
C ASN A 248 -24.12 13.32 -4.87
N THR A 249 -23.49 13.53 -3.71
CA THR A 249 -22.80 14.78 -3.36
C THR A 249 -21.30 14.54 -3.24
N ILE A 250 -20.52 15.56 -3.61
CA ILE A 250 -19.06 15.55 -3.49
C ILE A 250 -18.65 16.73 -2.63
N ARG A 251 -17.76 16.46 -1.67
CA ARG A 251 -17.11 17.49 -0.86
C ARG A 251 -15.62 17.49 -1.21
N GLN A 252 -15.10 18.65 -1.56
CA GLN A 252 -13.69 18.86 -1.90
C GLN A 252 -12.94 19.42 -0.71
N PHE A 253 -11.73 18.91 -0.48
CA PHE A 253 -10.84 19.38 0.57
C PHE A 253 -9.45 19.58 0.01
N GLU A 254 -8.91 20.79 0.20
CA GLU A 254 -7.51 21.08 -0.09
C GLU A 254 -6.61 20.58 1.03
N ILE A 255 -5.54 19.87 0.68
CA ILE A 255 -4.50 19.50 1.62
C ILE A 255 -3.50 20.65 1.71
N GLN A 256 -3.65 21.46 2.76
CA GLN A 256 -2.77 22.60 3.03
C GLN A 256 -1.31 22.16 3.28
N GLY A 257 -0.37 22.97 2.80
CA GLY A 257 1.07 22.70 2.92
C GLY A 257 1.59 21.58 2.00
N PHE A 258 0.76 21.05 1.11
CA PHE A 258 1.17 20.03 0.15
C PHE A 258 2.04 20.65 -0.95
N GLY A 259 3.25 20.13 -1.14
CA GLY A 259 4.20 20.62 -2.14
C GLY A 259 5.21 21.67 -1.65
N GLU A 260 4.99 22.32 -0.50
CA GLU A 260 5.92 23.32 0.08
C GLU A 260 7.33 22.76 0.36
N TYR A 261 7.46 21.43 0.44
CA TYR A 261 8.69 20.73 0.81
C TYR A 261 9.48 20.21 -0.39
N HIS A 262 8.96 20.37 -1.61
CA HIS A 262 9.56 19.85 -2.84
C HIS A 262 9.96 21.00 -3.76
N GLU A 263 11.09 20.82 -4.46
CA GLU A 263 11.47 21.75 -5.53
C GLU A 263 10.38 21.74 -6.61
N ALA A 264 10.08 22.91 -7.17
CA ALA A 264 9.12 23.04 -8.24
C ALA A 264 9.53 22.11 -9.40
N SER A 265 8.63 21.19 -9.76
CA SER A 265 8.85 20.24 -10.84
C SER A 265 7.69 20.33 -11.81
N ASN A 266 8.03 20.54 -13.09
CA ASN A 266 7.05 20.58 -14.17
C ASN A 266 6.56 19.17 -14.55
N SER A 267 7.16 18.10 -14.01
CA SER A 267 6.73 16.73 -14.25
C SER A 267 5.64 16.31 -13.26
N PRO A 268 4.53 15.71 -13.73
CA PRO A 268 3.49 15.22 -12.85
C PRO A 268 4.05 14.16 -11.89
N CYS A 269 3.71 14.31 -10.61
CA CYS A 269 4.08 13.40 -9.55
C CYS A 269 2.85 12.57 -9.13
N ARG A 270 3.02 11.26 -9.01
CA ARG A 270 2.01 10.39 -8.41
C ARG A 270 1.95 10.62 -6.91
N VAL A 271 0.73 10.72 -6.38
CA VAL A 271 0.48 10.84 -4.95
C VAL A 271 -0.19 9.56 -4.44
N TYR A 272 0.40 8.96 -3.42
CA TYR A 272 -0.19 7.81 -2.72
C TYR A 272 -0.89 8.31 -1.46
N VAL A 273 -2.19 8.07 -1.39
CA VAL A 273 -3.02 8.42 -0.23
C VAL A 273 -3.40 7.12 0.47
N PHE A 274 -3.18 7.08 1.77
CA PHE A 274 -3.60 5.97 2.62
C PHE A 274 -4.67 6.47 3.58
N VAL A 275 -5.82 5.80 3.58
CA VAL A 275 -6.90 6.08 4.52
C VAL A 275 -6.76 5.13 5.70
N ASP A 276 -6.44 5.69 6.85
CA ASP A 276 -6.46 4.97 8.13
C ASP A 276 -7.85 5.13 8.73
N ASP A 277 -8.77 4.22 8.41
CA ASP A 277 -10.08 4.25 9.04
C ASP A 277 -9.96 3.73 10.48
N CYS A 278 -9.70 4.66 11.41
CA CYS A 278 -9.67 4.40 12.85
C CYS A 278 -11.06 4.06 13.43
N SER A 279 -12.11 3.95 12.62
CA SER A 279 -13.44 3.67 13.12
C SER A 279 -13.64 2.20 13.51
N ARG A 280 -13.79 2.03 14.82
CA ARG A 280 -14.46 0.94 15.56
C ARG A 280 -13.76 -0.41 15.76
N PHE A 281 -12.69 -0.77 15.07
CA PHE A 281 -11.90 -1.97 15.45
C PHE A 281 -10.46 -1.69 15.89
N TYR A 282 -9.92 -0.50 15.59
CA TYR A 282 -8.56 -0.11 15.98
C TYR A 282 -8.52 1.01 17.02
N ARG A 283 -9.35 0.92 18.09
CA ARG A 283 -9.06 1.64 19.34
C ARG A 283 -7.73 1.19 20.00
N PHE A 284 -6.98 0.30 19.35
CA PHE A 284 -5.69 -0.22 19.79
C PHE A 284 -4.50 0.35 19.01
N ALA A 285 -4.72 1.18 17.97
CA ALA A 285 -3.63 1.87 17.27
C ALA A 285 -3.08 3.09 18.06
N ASP A 286 -3.69 3.43 19.21
CA ASP A 286 -3.10 4.31 20.22
C ASP A 286 -1.92 3.64 20.95
N HIS A 287 -1.58 2.39 20.63
CA HIS A 287 -0.41 1.69 21.16
C HIS A 287 0.80 1.62 20.21
N ALA A 288 0.82 2.45 19.14
CA ALA A 288 2.09 2.83 18.52
C ALA A 288 3.01 3.63 19.49
N GLU A 289 2.58 3.84 20.74
CA GLU A 289 3.43 4.21 21.88
C GLU A 289 4.43 3.12 22.31
N TYR A 290 4.36 1.89 21.75
CA TYR A 290 5.36 0.83 22.03
C TYR A 290 6.55 0.77 21.06
N LEU A 291 6.89 1.86 20.37
CA LEU A 291 8.32 2.22 20.27
C LEU A 291 8.72 2.89 21.59
N ASN A 292 8.54 2.16 22.69
CA ASN A 292 8.63 2.71 24.05
C ASN A 292 10.08 3.11 24.31
N VAL A 293 10.23 4.38 24.65
CA VAL A 293 11.49 5.13 24.74
C VAL A 293 12.32 4.77 25.97
N LYS A 294 11.85 3.86 26.84
CA LYS A 294 12.53 3.52 28.11
C LYS A 294 12.30 2.08 28.58
N ASP A 295 12.30 1.10 27.68
CA ASP A 295 12.40 -0.30 28.13
C ASP A 295 13.71 -0.94 27.62
N PRO A 296 14.76 -1.00 28.47
CA PRO A 296 16.05 -1.60 28.11
C PRO A 296 15.99 -3.11 27.89
N THR A 297 14.81 -3.74 27.98
CA THR A 297 14.67 -5.20 28.01
C THR A 297 14.19 -5.83 26.70
N LEU A 298 13.74 -5.06 25.70
CA LEU A 298 13.40 -5.56 24.36
C LEU A 298 14.47 -5.31 23.29
N LEU A 299 15.57 -4.64 23.65
CA LEU A 299 16.72 -4.36 22.79
C LEU A 299 18.01 -4.80 23.49
N LYS A 300 18.32 -6.10 23.38
CA LYS A 300 19.70 -6.57 23.48
C LYS A 300 20.09 -7.22 22.15
N SER A 301 20.82 -6.46 21.34
CA SER A 301 21.90 -7.06 20.55
C SER A 301 23.08 -6.10 20.52
N SER A 302 23.86 -6.18 21.59
CA SER A 302 25.27 -5.80 21.64
C SER A 302 26.09 -6.83 20.87
N ILE A 303 26.74 -6.45 19.78
CA ILE A 303 28.05 -6.98 19.35
C ILE A 303 28.69 -5.81 18.59
N TYR A 304 29.53 -4.98 19.19
CA TYR A 304 30.89 -5.30 19.62
C TYR A 304 31.24 -4.88 21.06
N THR A 305 32.02 -5.74 21.73
CA THR A 305 33.01 -5.46 22.79
C THR A 305 34.42 -5.61 22.18
N PRO A 306 35.51 -5.16 22.82
CA PRO A 306 35.66 -4.41 24.07
C PRO A 306 35.57 -2.89 23.90
#